data_AF-A0A528V4S3-F1
#
_entry.id   AF-A0A528V4S3-F1
#
_cell.length_a   1.000
_cell.length_b   1.000
_cell.length_c   1.000
_cell.angle_alpha   90.00
_cell.angle_beta   90.00
_cell.angle_gamma   90.00
#
_symmetry.space_group_name_H-M   'P 1'
#
loop_
_entity.id
_entity.type
_entity.pdbx_description
1 polymer ?
#
loop_
_entity_poly.entity_id
_entity_poly.type
_entity_poly.pdbx_seq_one_letter_code
_entity_poly.pdbx_strand_id
1 'polypeptide(L)' 'MKLEQAAKQLEALGNPTRLKLYRTLVRAGETGQPVGYLQEALGIAA' A
#
# COMPACT_ATOMS: atom_id res chain seq x y z
N MET A 1 -20.62 -1.29 -2.38
CA MET A 1 -19.60 -0.52 -3.13
C MET A 1 -20.10 -0.29 -4.54
N LYS A 2 -19.92 0.92 -5.10
CA LYS A 2 -20.22 1.18 -6.52
C LYS A 2 -19.12 0.55 -7.38
N LEU A 3 -19.49 -0.02 -8.53
CA LEU A 3 -18.57 -0.78 -9.40
C LEU A 3 -17.36 0.06 -9.84
N GLU A 4 -17.58 1.33 -10.13
CA GLU A 4 -16.57 2.29 -10.54
C GLU A 4 -15.55 2.56 -9.42
N GLN A 5 -16.00 2.53 -8.16
CA GLN A 5 -15.12 2.72 -7.01
C GLN A 5 -14.23 1.50 -6.80
N ALA A 6 -14.79 0.30 -6.91
CA ALA A 6 -14.02 -0.94 -6.83
C ALA A 6 -12.98 -1.02 -7.97
N ALA A 7 -13.37 -0.68 -9.19
CA ALA A 7 -12.45 -0.64 -10.34
C ALA A 7 -11.26 0.30 -10.10
N LYS A 8 -11.51 1.53 -9.64
CA LYS A 8 -10.44 2.50 -9.31
C LYS A 8 -9.51 2.02 -8.20
N GLN A 9 -10.04 1.33 -7.18
CA GLN A 9 -9.21 0.79 -6.09
C GLN A 9 -8.32 -0.35 -6.60
N LEU A 10 -8.85 -1.25 -7.42
CA LEU A 10 -8.08 -2.35 -8.01
C LEU A 10 -6.99 -1.83 -8.96
N GLU A 11 -7.29 -0.80 -9.76
CA GLU A 11 -6.32 -0.11 -10.62
C GLU A 11 -5.16 0.48 -9.79
N ALA A 12 -5.46 1.17 -8.69
CA ALA A 12 -4.43 1.74 -7.82
C ALA A 12 -3.52 0.67 -7.19
N LEU A 13 -4.07 -0.53 -6.93
CA LEU A 13 -3.36 -1.69 -6.39
C LEU A 13 -2.69 -2.56 -7.48
N GLY A 14 -2.89 -2.26 -8.76
CA GLY A 14 -2.32 -3.02 -9.88
C GLY A 14 -0.79 -2.93 -10.03
N ASN A 15 -0.13 -2.07 -9.26
CA ASN A 15 1.32 -1.98 -9.20
C ASN A 15 1.90 -2.82 -8.04
N PRO A 16 2.88 -3.73 -8.27
CA PRO A 16 3.43 -4.61 -7.23
C PRO A 16 3.94 -3.89 -5.97
N THR A 17 4.61 -2.75 -6.14
CA THR A 17 5.14 -1.95 -5.02
C THR A 17 4.00 -1.33 -4.21
N ARG A 18 2.97 -0.77 -4.89
CA ARG A 18 1.78 -0.22 -4.21
C ARG A 18 0.99 -1.29 -3.47
N LEU A 19 0.86 -2.48 -4.03
CA LEU A 19 0.20 -3.61 -3.35
C LEU A 19 0.99 -4.06 -2.12
N LYS A 20 2.33 -4.15 -2.22
CA LYS A 20 3.18 -4.50 -1.07
C LYS A 20 3.07 -3.44 0.03
N LEU A 21 3.13 -2.15 -0.32
CA LEU A 21 2.91 -1.03 0.60
C LEU A 21 1.56 -1.13 1.31
N TYR A 22 0.48 -1.30 0.54
CA TYR A 22 -0.88 -1.41 1.07
C TYR A 22 -0.99 -2.58 2.07
N ARG A 23 -0.47 -3.77 1.72
CA ARG A 23 -0.49 -4.94 2.61
C ARG A 23 0.34 -4.73 3.88
N THR A 24 1.47 -4.03 3.79
CA THR A 24 2.30 -3.70 4.96
C THR A 24 1.54 -2.76 5.91
N LEU A 25 0.87 -1.73 5.38
CA LEU A 25 0.08 -0.80 6.19
C LEU A 25 -1.15 -1.47 6.82
N VAL A 26 -1.85 -2.34 6.09
CA VAL A 26 -2.98 -3.12 6.63
C VAL A 26 -2.54 -3.98 7.82
N ARG A 27 -1.33 -4.56 7.76
CA ARG A 27 -0.77 -5.36 8.86
C ARG A 27 -0.32 -4.52 10.05
N ALA A 28 0.15 -3.30 9.81
CA ALA A 28 0.54 -2.36 10.86
C ALA A 28 -0.66 -1.85 11.67
N GLY A 29 -1.87 -1.92 11.10
CA GLY A 29 -3.09 -1.49 11.77
C GLY A 29 -3.15 0.02 11.94
N GLU A 30 -3.98 0.47 12.89
CA GLU A 30 -4.29 1.90 13.08
C GLU A 30 -3.08 2.74 13.49
N THR A 31 -2.08 2.14 14.14
CA THR A 31 -0.83 2.82 14.51
C THR A 31 0.01 3.20 13.30
N GLY A 32 -0.25 2.58 12.15
CA GLY A 32 0.51 2.83 10.92
C GLY A 32 1.97 2.43 11.05
N GLN A 33 2.81 2.99 10.18
CA GLN A 33 4.24 2.73 10.19
C GLN A 33 5.03 3.92 9.62
N PRO A 34 6.23 4.26 10.16
CA PRO A 34 7.06 5.32 9.62
C PRO A 34 7.46 5.08 8.17
N VAL A 35 7.57 6.16 7.41
CA VAL A 35 7.93 6.11 5.98
C VAL A 35 9.30 5.45 5.77
N GLY A 36 10.30 5.74 6.63
CA GLY A 36 11.63 5.13 6.53
C GLY A 36 11.60 3.60 6.62
N TYR A 37 10.80 3.05 7.53
CA TYR A 37 10.60 1.59 7.61
C TYR A 37 9.95 1.04 6.35
N LEU A 38 8.96 1.74 5.80
CA LEU A 38 8.31 1.32 4.54
C LEU A 38 9.30 1.36 3.38
N GLN A 39 10.19 2.35 3.36
CA GLN A 39 11.23 2.47 2.34
C GLN A 39 12.22 1.30 2.40
N GLU A 40 12.70 0.94 3.60
CA GLU A 40 13.55 -0.23 3.82
C GLU A 40 12.84 -1.54 3.46
N ALA A 41 11.60 -1.75 3.93
CA ALA A 41 10.83 -2.96 3.66
C ALA A 41 10.47 -3.15 2.16
N LEU A 42 10.39 -2.05 1.42
CA LEU A 42 10.11 -2.04 -0.03
C LEU A 42 11.39 -1.99 -0.88
N GLY A 43 12.57 -1.75 -0.28
CA GLY A 43 13.83 -1.62 -1.00
C GLY A 43 13.88 -0.39 -1.91
N ILE A 44 13.19 0.68 -1.53
CA ILE A 44 13.12 1.95 -2.27
C ILE A 44 14.01 2.99 -1.60
N ALA A 45 14.60 3.87 -2.40
CA ALA A 45 15.43 4.95 -1.88
C ALA A 45 14.62 5.95 -1.02
N ALA A 46 15.32 6.59 -0.09
CA ALA A 46 14.80 7.63 0.79
C ALA A 46 14.36 8.88 0.01
#